data_AF-A0A2S4HER1-F1
#
_entry.id   AF-A0A2S4HER1-F1
#
_cell.length_a   1.000
_cell.length_b   1.000
_cell.length_c   1.000
_cell.angle_alpha   90.00
_cell.angle_beta   90.00
_cell.angle_gamma   90.00
#
_symmetry.space_group_name_H-M   'P 1'
#
loop_
_entity.id
_entity.type
_entity.pdbx_description
1 polymer ?
#
loop_
_entity_poly.entity_id
_entity_poly.type
_entity_poly.pdbx_seq_one_letter_code
_entity_poly.pdbx_strand_id
1 'polypeptide(L)'
;MTTRLEYYRHLNDALNELCNKVVAQHPNHSEESNNELLELFTQLDDCFANNEDYALLGQQIINKIVSHYPDITPQVHRDLLWFFGGDCLHFLGDEEIQKYQELEERYYELTNTDENVSYRNLRAQVFNMH
;
A
#
# COMPACT_ATOMS: atom_id res chain seq x y z
N MET A 1 -18.49 5.33 -4.14
CA MET A 1 -17.79 5.77 -2.91
C MET A 1 -16.62 4.82 -2.73
N THR A 2 -15.44 5.32 -2.35
CA THR A 2 -14.28 4.45 -2.12
C THR A 2 -14.06 4.35 -0.62
N THR A 3 -14.33 3.19 -0.04
CA THR A 3 -14.00 2.93 1.37
C THR A 3 -12.49 2.95 1.57
N ARG A 4 -12.04 3.09 2.82
CA ARG A 4 -10.63 3.00 3.18
C ARG A 4 -9.98 1.72 2.64
N LEU A 5 -10.60 0.56 2.85
CA LEU A 5 -10.03 -0.72 2.43
C LEU A 5 -9.98 -0.85 0.90
N GLU A 6 -11.05 -0.47 0.18
CA GLU A 6 -11.05 -0.49 -1.29
C GLU A 6 -9.97 0.42 -1.87
N TYR A 7 -9.75 1.59 -1.26
CA TYR A 7 -8.69 2.51 -1.68
C TYR A 7 -7.32 1.84 -1.64
N TYR A 8 -6.99 1.18 -0.52
CA TYR A 8 -5.70 0.51 -0.36
C TYR A 8 -5.56 -0.75 -1.22
N ARG A 9 -6.65 -1.52 -1.42
CA ARG A 9 -6.63 -2.65 -2.36
C ARG A 9 -6.30 -2.19 -3.78
N HIS A 10 -6.91 -1.12 -4.26
CA HIS A 10 -6.57 -0.56 -5.58
C HIS A 10 -5.10 -0.14 -5.71
N LEU A 11 -4.49 0.39 -4.65
CA LEU A 11 -3.06 0.71 -4.65
C LEU A 11 -2.19 -0.55 -4.64
N ASN A 12 -2.60 -1.58 -3.91
CA ASN A 12 -1.91 -2.87 -3.88
C ASN A 12 -1.98 -3.57 -5.25
N ASP A 13 -3.15 -3.58 -5.89
CA ASP A 13 -3.34 -4.13 -7.24
C ASP A 13 -2.41 -3.45 -8.24
N ALA A 14 -2.34 -2.11 -8.20
CA ALA A 14 -1.46 -1.34 -9.07
C ALA A 14 0.02 -1.66 -8.82
N LEU A 15 0.43 -1.85 -7.57
CA LEU A 15 1.79 -2.25 -7.22
C LEU A 15 2.09 -3.68 -7.70
N ASN A 16 1.14 -4.62 -7.53
CA ASN A 16 1.26 -5.99 -8.01
C ASN A 16 1.41 -6.04 -9.55
N GLU A 17 0.57 -5.30 -10.28
CA GLU A 17 0.65 -5.18 -11.74
C GLU A 17 1.99 -4.59 -12.20
N LEU A 18 2.50 -3.58 -11.48
CA LEU A 18 3.82 -3.01 -11.74
C LEU A 18 4.92 -4.06 -11.52
N CYS A 19 4.91 -4.74 -10.37
CA CYS A 19 5.86 -5.80 -10.06
C CYS A 19 5.87 -6.87 -11.14
N ASN A 20 4.70 -7.41 -11.53
CA ASN A 20 4.58 -8.40 -12.60
C ASN A 20 5.27 -7.96 -13.91
N LYS A 21 5.09 -6.70 -14.31
CA LYS A 21 5.71 -6.17 -15.54
C LYS A 21 7.23 -6.02 -15.41
N VAL A 22 7.70 -5.54 -14.27
CA VAL A 22 9.13 -5.25 -14.04
C VAL A 22 9.91 -6.55 -13.83
N VAL A 23 9.44 -7.46 -12.99
CA VAL A 23 10.17 -8.69 -12.66
C VAL A 23 10.32 -9.62 -13.86
N ALA A 24 9.32 -9.69 -14.75
CA ALA A 24 9.38 -10.48 -15.98
C ALA A 24 10.51 -10.05 -16.94
N GLN A 25 10.97 -8.80 -16.82
CA GLN A 25 12.00 -8.22 -17.69
C GLN A 25 13.31 -7.95 -16.93
N HIS A 26 13.41 -8.36 -15.65
CA HIS A 26 14.49 -7.90 -14.79
C HIS A 26 15.79 -8.68 -15.07
N PRO A 27 16.86 -8.02 -15.56
CA PRO A 27 18.07 -8.72 -15.97
C PRO A 27 18.92 -9.23 -14.80
N ASN A 28 18.71 -8.68 -13.59
CA ASN A 28 19.59 -8.87 -12.44
C ASN A 28 19.00 -9.71 -11.29
N HIS A 29 17.81 -10.32 -11.48
CA HIS A 29 17.20 -11.22 -10.49
C HIS A 29 16.97 -12.61 -11.07
N SER A 30 17.06 -13.63 -10.22
CA SER A 30 16.66 -14.99 -10.61
C SER A 30 15.14 -15.07 -10.77
N GLU A 31 14.71 -15.99 -11.63
CA GLU A 31 13.29 -16.31 -11.80
C GLU A 31 12.64 -16.76 -10.48
N GLU A 32 13.38 -17.49 -9.65
CA GLU A 32 12.94 -17.92 -8.32
C GLU A 32 12.61 -16.72 -7.41
N SER A 33 13.53 -15.75 -7.27
CA SER A 33 13.28 -14.58 -6.42
C SER A 33 12.11 -13.72 -6.90
N ASN A 34 11.92 -13.65 -8.22
CA ASN A 34 10.78 -12.98 -8.83
C ASN A 34 9.48 -13.70 -8.52
N ASN A 35 9.44 -15.03 -8.68
CA ASN A 35 8.27 -15.84 -8.37
C ASN A 35 7.91 -15.73 -6.89
N GLU A 36 8.89 -15.77 -5.98
CA GLU A 36 8.63 -15.59 -4.55
C GLU A 36 7.95 -14.24 -4.25
N LEU A 37 8.36 -13.14 -4.89
CA LEU A 37 7.72 -11.84 -4.70
C LEU A 37 6.25 -11.88 -5.18
N LEU A 38 6.00 -12.47 -6.34
CA LEU A 38 4.65 -12.59 -6.91
C LEU A 38 3.75 -13.52 -6.09
N GLU A 39 4.32 -14.57 -5.50
CA GLU A 39 3.62 -15.46 -4.56
C GLU A 39 3.22 -14.74 -3.28
N LEU A 40 4.04 -13.81 -2.76
CA LEU A 40 3.66 -12.98 -1.61
C LEU A 40 2.45 -12.09 -1.95
N PHE A 41 2.40 -11.52 -3.15
CA PHE A 41 1.22 -10.75 -3.59
C PHE A 41 -0.03 -11.63 -3.69
N THR A 42 0.10 -12.85 -4.24
CA THR A 42 -1.01 -13.82 -4.29
C THR A 42 -1.54 -14.13 -2.89
N GLN A 43 -0.64 -14.41 -1.94
CA GLN A 43 -1.01 -14.65 -0.54
C GLN A 43 -1.69 -13.42 0.09
N LEU A 44 -1.26 -12.21 -0.26
CA LEU A 44 -1.83 -10.98 0.27
C LEU A 44 -3.27 -10.78 -0.22
N ASP A 45 -3.53 -11.08 -1.49
CA ASP A 45 -4.88 -11.08 -2.05
C ASP A 45 -5.80 -12.11 -1.36
N ASP A 46 -5.28 -13.30 -1.05
CA ASP A 46 -6.00 -14.30 -0.28
C ASP A 46 -6.34 -13.79 1.14
N CYS A 47 -5.38 -13.15 1.82
CA CYS A 47 -5.65 -12.53 3.13
C CYS A 47 -6.73 -11.45 3.05
N PHE A 48 -6.72 -10.61 2.00
CA PHE A 48 -7.78 -9.62 1.79
C PHE A 48 -9.14 -10.25 1.51
N ALA A 49 -9.19 -11.36 0.76
CA ALA A 49 -10.43 -12.07 0.44
C ALA A 49 -11.03 -12.76 1.66
N ASN A 50 -10.19 -13.32 2.53
CA ASN A 50 -10.60 -14.05 3.73
C ASN A 50 -10.71 -13.16 4.98
N ASN A 51 -10.41 -11.86 4.86
CA ASN A 51 -10.36 -10.90 5.98
C ASN A 51 -9.42 -11.38 7.11
N GLU A 52 -8.27 -11.93 6.71
CA GLU A 52 -7.18 -12.35 7.59
C GLU A 52 -6.17 -11.22 7.82
N ASP A 53 -5.20 -11.44 8.70
CA ASP A 53 -4.15 -10.45 8.95
C ASP A 53 -3.24 -10.30 7.71
N TYR A 54 -3.32 -9.14 7.06
CA TYR A 54 -2.54 -8.79 5.87
C TYR A 54 -1.37 -7.85 6.17
N ALA A 55 -1.27 -7.33 7.40
CA ALA A 55 -0.32 -6.27 7.74
C ALA A 55 1.13 -6.77 7.67
N LEU A 56 1.40 -7.94 8.27
CA LEU A 56 2.75 -8.51 8.26
C LEU A 56 3.20 -8.92 6.85
N LEU A 57 2.28 -9.42 6.04
CA LEU A 57 2.59 -9.84 4.68
C LEU A 57 2.86 -8.63 3.76
N GLY A 58 2.07 -7.56 3.89
CA GLY A 58 2.35 -6.30 3.22
C GLY A 58 3.71 -5.71 3.60
N GLN A 59 4.07 -5.72 4.90
CA GLN A 59 5.39 -5.29 5.35
C GLN A 59 6.52 -6.12 4.73
N GLN A 60 6.35 -7.45 4.63
CA GLN A 60 7.32 -8.32 3.97
C GLN A 60 7.50 -7.97 2.49
N ILE A 61 6.39 -7.72 1.77
CA ILE A 61 6.43 -7.30 0.36
C ILE A 61 7.19 -5.98 0.21
N ILE A 62 6.84 -4.96 0.99
CA ILE A 62 7.51 -3.65 0.93
C ILE A 62 9.00 -3.80 1.23
N ASN A 63 9.37 -4.53 2.29
CA ASN A 63 10.77 -4.74 2.66
C ASN A 63 11.55 -5.49 1.57
N LYS A 64 10.93 -6.49 0.92
CA LYS A 64 11.54 -7.21 -0.21
C LYS A 64 11.74 -6.28 -1.41
N ILE A 65 10.75 -5.43 -1.72
CA ILE A 65 10.86 -4.43 -2.80
C ILE A 65 11.99 -3.44 -2.51
N VAL A 66 12.03 -2.86 -1.31
CA VAL A 66 13.07 -1.88 -0.92
C VAL A 66 14.47 -2.48 -0.97
N SER A 67 14.63 -3.73 -0.53
CA SER A 67 15.95 -4.36 -0.39
C SER A 67 16.47 -4.95 -1.70
N HIS A 68 15.57 -5.49 -2.53
CA HIS A 68 15.97 -6.25 -3.71
C HIS A 68 15.60 -5.57 -5.02
N TYR A 69 14.54 -4.76 -5.06
CA TYR A 69 14.01 -4.15 -6.28
C TYR A 69 14.09 -2.61 -6.21
N PRO A 70 15.31 -2.03 -6.24
CA PRO A 70 15.50 -0.58 -6.10
C PRO A 70 14.82 0.21 -7.23
N ASP A 71 14.63 -0.38 -8.41
CA ASP A 71 13.91 0.25 -9.53
C ASP A 71 12.39 0.36 -9.29
N ILE A 72 11.83 -0.54 -8.48
CA ILE A 72 10.40 -0.53 -8.10
C ILE A 72 10.16 0.36 -6.88
N THR A 73 11.15 0.47 -5.98
CA THR A 73 11.02 1.19 -4.70
C THR A 73 10.43 2.61 -4.82
N PRO A 74 10.88 3.48 -5.74
CA PRO A 74 10.31 4.83 -5.89
C PRO A 74 8.86 4.85 -6.39
N GLN A 75 8.38 3.75 -6.96
CA GLN A 75 7.03 3.60 -7.50
C GLN A 75 6.03 3.09 -6.44
N VAL A 76 6.53 2.63 -5.28
CA VAL A 76 5.66 2.24 -4.16
C VAL A 76 4.91 3.47 -3.68
N HIS A 77 3.57 3.41 -3.75
CA HIS A 77 2.73 4.51 -3.29
C HIS A 77 2.87 4.70 -1.78
N ARG A 78 3.14 5.94 -1.33
CA ARG A 78 3.41 6.22 0.09
C ARG A 78 2.26 5.83 1.02
N ASP A 79 1.02 5.92 0.54
CA ASP A 79 -0.14 5.52 1.33
C ASP A 79 -0.09 4.01 1.71
N LEU A 80 0.56 3.14 0.91
CA LEU A 80 0.75 1.73 1.29
C LEU A 80 1.68 1.57 2.50
N LEU A 81 2.67 2.47 2.65
CA LEU A 81 3.58 2.47 3.79
C LEU A 81 2.83 2.77 5.09
N TRP A 82 1.90 3.72 5.03
CA TRP A 82 0.99 4.02 6.14
C TRP A 82 0.05 2.86 6.43
N PHE A 83 -0.54 2.28 5.38
CA PHE A 83 -1.55 1.22 5.49
C PHE A 83 -1.04 -0.04 6.18
N PHE A 84 0.12 -0.55 5.76
CA PHE A 84 0.72 -1.74 6.36
C PHE A 84 1.38 -1.46 7.70
N GLY A 85 1.75 -0.21 7.96
CA GLY A 85 2.30 0.25 9.22
C GLY A 85 3.60 -0.46 9.60
N GLY A 86 3.86 -0.57 10.91
CA GLY A 86 5.03 -1.24 11.45
C GLY A 86 6.33 -0.69 10.87
N ASP A 87 7.18 -1.57 10.33
CA ASP A 87 8.46 -1.17 9.76
C ASP A 87 8.32 -0.23 8.54
N CYS A 88 7.18 -0.25 7.84
CA CYS A 88 6.97 0.61 6.69
C CYS A 88 6.90 2.10 7.07
N LEU A 89 6.54 2.42 8.31
CA LEU A 89 6.43 3.80 8.77
C LEU A 89 7.79 4.50 8.82
N HIS A 90 8.90 3.76 8.93
CA HIS A 90 10.25 4.33 8.90
C HIS A 90 10.60 4.98 7.53
N PHE A 91 9.85 4.63 6.48
CA PHE A 91 10.02 5.22 5.15
C PHE A 91 9.19 6.50 4.95
N LEU A 92 8.36 6.88 5.92
CA LEU A 92 7.59 8.13 5.91
C LEU A 92 8.30 9.20 6.75
N GLY A 93 8.29 10.44 6.26
CA GLY A 93 8.74 11.58 7.05
C GLY A 93 7.71 12.00 8.10
N ASP A 94 8.14 12.71 9.13
CA ASP A 94 7.27 13.17 10.23
C ASP A 94 6.07 13.99 9.74
N GLU A 95 6.28 14.89 8.76
CA GLU A 95 5.20 15.70 8.17
C GLU A 95 4.14 14.83 7.45
N GLU A 96 4.55 13.69 6.87
CA GLU A 96 3.63 12.77 6.22
C GLU A 96 2.86 11.96 7.23
N ILE A 97 3.54 11.47 8.27
CA ILE A 97 2.90 10.78 9.40
C ILE A 97 1.81 11.67 9.99
N GLN A 98 2.09 12.95 10.21
CA GLN A 98 1.10 13.90 10.72
C GLN A 98 -0.11 14.06 9.77
N LYS A 99 0.12 14.15 8.46
CA LYS A 99 -0.98 14.21 7.47
C LYS A 99 -1.81 12.93 7.43
N TYR A 100 -1.19 11.76 7.54
CA TYR A 100 -1.93 10.50 7.60
C TYR A 100 -2.73 10.37 8.89
N GLN A 101 -2.19 10.82 10.03
CA GLN A 101 -2.95 10.89 11.28
C GLN A 101 -4.19 11.78 11.12
N GLU A 102 -4.02 13.00 10.60
CA GLU A 102 -5.13 13.91 10.32
C GLU A 102 -6.17 13.29 9.36
N LEU A 103 -5.72 12.58 8.33
CA LEU A 103 -6.59 11.87 7.39
C LEU A 103 -7.43 10.79 8.09
N GLU A 104 -6.81 9.95 8.91
CA GLU A 104 -7.51 8.88 9.62
C GLU A 104 -8.49 9.42 10.66
N GLU A 105 -8.10 10.45 11.40
CA GLU A 105 -8.97 11.14 12.38
C GLU A 105 -10.21 11.72 11.68
N ARG A 106 -10.00 12.50 10.60
CA ARG A 106 -11.12 13.07 9.83
C ARG A 106 -12.00 12.01 9.21
N TYR A 107 -11.41 10.93 8.69
CA TYR A 107 -12.19 9.84 8.10
C TYR A 107 -13.08 9.18 9.16
N TYR A 108 -12.53 8.92 10.35
CA TYR A 108 -13.29 8.36 11.46
C TYR A 108 -14.42 9.29 11.92
N GLU A 109 -14.17 10.59 12.09
CA GLU A 109 -15.20 11.56 12.47
C GLU A 109 -16.33 11.66 11.45
N LEU A 110 -15.99 11.74 10.16
CA LEU A 110 -16.96 11.87 9.10
C LEU A 110 -17.77 10.59 8.90
N THR A 111 -17.14 9.41 8.95
CA THR A 111 -17.84 8.12 8.78
C THR A 111 -18.81 7.80 9.91
N ASN A 112 -18.63 8.39 11.10
CA ASN A 112 -19.62 8.31 12.18
C ASN A 112 -20.90 9.12 11.90
N THR A 113 -20.84 10.09 10.99
CA THR A 113 -21.97 11.00 10.68
C THR A 113 -22.56 10.74 9.29
N ASP A 114 -21.73 10.34 8.33
CA ASP A 114 -22.09 10.09 6.94
C ASP A 114 -21.40 8.80 6.44
N GLU A 115 -22.21 7.81 6.09
CA GLU A 115 -21.75 6.54 5.53
C GLU A 115 -21.18 6.67 4.10
N ASN A 116 -21.37 7.82 3.44
CA ASN A 116 -20.98 8.05 2.05
C ASN A 116 -19.61 8.73 1.88
N VAL A 117 -18.81 8.83 2.95
CA VAL A 117 -17.51 9.49 2.91
C VAL A 117 -16.55 8.72 2.00
N SER A 118 -15.98 9.40 1.01
CA SER A 118 -14.97 8.85 0.10
C SER A 118 -13.57 9.06 0.66
N TYR A 119 -12.88 7.98 1.02
CA TYR A 119 -11.51 8.02 1.55
C TYR A 119 -10.55 8.70 0.57
N ARG A 120 -10.66 8.38 -0.72
CA ARG A 120 -9.85 8.98 -1.80
C ARG A 120 -9.98 10.51 -1.84
N ASN A 121 -11.20 11.02 -1.73
CA ASN A 121 -11.43 12.47 -1.81
C ASN A 121 -10.90 13.18 -0.56
N LEU A 122 -11.10 12.58 0.62
CA LEU A 122 -10.58 13.12 1.87
C LEU A 122 -9.05 13.14 1.88
N ARG A 123 -8.41 12.07 1.38
CA ARG A 123 -6.96 12.02 1.20
C ARG A 123 -6.47 13.16 0.31
N ALA A 124 -7.13 13.40 -0.83
CA ALA A 124 -6.76 14.50 -1.71
C ALA A 124 -6.86 15.87 -1.01
N GLN A 125 -7.89 16.08 -0.18
CA GLN A 125 -8.05 17.30 0.59
C GLN A 125 -6.94 17.50 1.64
N VAL A 126 -6.65 16.49 2.45
CA VAL A 126 -5.62 16.57 3.52
C VAL A 126 -4.23 16.78 2.94
N PHE A 127 -3.93 16.12 1.82
CA PHE A 127 -2.63 16.24 1.14
C PHE A 127 -2.54 17.44 0.19
N ASN A 128 -3.58 18.29 0.11
CA ASN A 128 -3.65 19.46 -0.78
C ASN A 128 -3.39 19.11 -2.25
N MET A 129 -3.95 17.99 -2.70
CA MET A 129 -3.82 17.51 -4.08
C MET A 129 -5.04 18.01 -4.87
N HIS A 130 -4.81 18.89 -5.84
CA HIS A 130 -5.83 19.43 -6.74
C HIS A 130 -6.01 18.56 -7.99
#